data_AF-A0AAU6X385-F1
#
_entry.id   AF-A0AAU6X385-F1
#
_cell.length_a   1.000
_cell.length_b   1.000
_cell.length_c   1.000
_cell.angle_alpha   90.00
_cell.angle_beta   90.00
_cell.angle_gamma   90.00
#
_symmetry.space_group_name_H-M   'P 1'
#
loop_
_entity.id
_entity.type
_entity.pdbx_description
1 polymer ?
#
loop_
_entity_poly.entity_id
_entity_poly.type
_entity_poly.pdbx_seq_one_letter_code
_entity_poly.pdbx_strand_id
1 'polypeptide(L)'
;MRFLYVSGLKLLLIAALICYYMQTNAQSGLQTGVGFPAEIENPEITGIGKEPHHATLMPYANLQEALRAKRHASSFSRSLNGLWKFNWVPTPQLRPINFYNPEFDVSS
;
A
#
# COMPACT_ATOMS: atom_id res chain seq x y z
N MET A 1 3.11 16.20 58.30
CA MET A 1 2.60 16.85 57.07
C MET A 1 3.46 16.65 55.81
N ARG A 2 4.51 15.79 55.79
CA ARG A 2 5.33 15.54 54.58
C ARG A 2 4.97 14.27 53.78
N PHE A 3 4.14 13.37 54.34
CA PHE A 3 3.77 12.11 53.69
C PHE A 3 2.68 12.23 52.62
N LEU A 4 1.83 13.26 52.67
CA LEU A 4 0.75 13.49 51.70
C LEU A 4 1.23 14.12 50.38
N TYR A 5 2.40 14.76 50.37
CA TYR A 5 2.95 15.44 49.19
C TYR A 5 3.62 14.46 48.22
N VAL A 6 4.28 13.42 48.76
CA VAL A 6 4.98 12.40 47.97
C VAL A 6 4.02 11.43 47.29
N SER A 7 2.85 11.16 47.90
CA SER A 7 1.80 10.33 47.31
C SER A 7 1.08 11.04 46.15
N GLY A 8 0.80 12.34 46.29
CA GLY A 8 0.22 13.16 45.21
C GLY A 8 1.12 13.27 43.98
N LEU A 9 2.43 13.45 44.18
CA LEU A 9 3.40 13.55 43.08
C LEU A 9 3.54 12.22 42.31
N LYS A 10 3.50 11.07 42.99
CA LYS A 10 3.50 9.76 42.33
C LYS A 10 2.24 9.52 41.49
N LEU A 11 1.08 9.94 41.98
CA LEU A 11 -0.18 9.82 41.24
C LEU A 11 -0.17 10.67 39.96
N LEU A 12 0.38 11.88 40.03
CA LEU A 12 0.57 12.77 38.88
C LEU A 12 1.52 12.19 37.84
N LEU A 13 2.63 11.57 38.26
CA LEU A 13 3.59 10.93 37.36
C LEU A 13 3.00 9.71 36.65
N ILE A 14 2.19 8.90 37.35
CA ILE A 14 1.49 7.74 36.76
C ILE A 14 0.42 8.21 35.76
N ALA A 15 -0.35 9.24 36.11
CA ALA A 15 -1.33 9.82 35.18
C ALA A 15 -0.66 10.40 33.93
N ALA A 16 0.50 11.06 34.07
CA ALA A 16 1.28 11.58 32.95
C ALA A 16 1.83 10.45 32.05
N LEU A 17 2.30 9.35 32.64
CA LEU A 17 2.75 8.16 31.90
C LEU A 17 1.60 7.47 31.16
N ILE A 18 0.42 7.37 31.78
CA ILE A 18 -0.78 6.81 31.13
C ILE A 18 -1.23 7.73 29.99
N CYS A 19 -1.28 9.05 30.19
CA CYS A 19 -1.59 10.00 29.11
C CYS A 19 -0.58 9.91 27.96
N TYR A 20 0.71 9.79 28.26
CA TYR A 20 1.75 9.60 27.24
C TYR A 20 1.55 8.29 26.46
N TYR A 21 1.23 7.19 27.15
CA TYR A 21 0.89 5.91 26.51
C TYR A 21 -0.42 5.95 25.70
N MET A 22 -1.41 6.75 26.12
CA MET A 22 -2.64 6.96 25.33
C MET A 22 -2.37 7.82 24.09
N GLN A 23 -1.44 8.77 24.16
CA GLN A 23 -1.02 9.60 23.02
C GLN A 23 -0.19 8.84 21.99
N THR A 24 0.64 7.87 22.39
CA THR A 24 1.39 7.04 21.41
C THR A 24 0.51 6.04 20.66
N ASN A 25 -0.65 5.66 21.22
CA ASN A 25 -1.62 4.78 20.57
C ASN A 25 -2.71 5.53 19.78
N ALA A 26 -2.81 6.85 19.95
CA ALA A 26 -3.75 7.70 19.23
C ALA A 26 -3.17 8.23 17.91
N GLN A 27 -2.56 7.39 17.08
CA GLN A 27 -2.39 7.75 15.67
C GLN A 27 -2.25 6.54 14.74
N SER A 28 -3.39 6.12 14.20
CA SER A 28 -3.51 5.88 12.76
C SER A 28 -4.88 6.35 12.28
N GLY A 29 -5.29 7.55 12.72
CA GLY A 29 -6.29 8.29 11.97
C GLY A 29 -5.76 8.48 10.55
N LEU A 30 -6.59 8.18 9.55
CA LEU A 30 -6.27 8.29 8.13
C LEU A 30 -5.45 9.57 7.89
N GLN A 31 -4.19 9.43 7.46
CA GLN A 31 -3.38 10.58 7.07
C GLN A 31 -3.96 11.19 5.81
N THR A 32 -5.00 12.02 5.92
CA THR A 32 -5.52 12.76 4.77
C THR A 32 -4.44 13.71 4.26
N GLY A 33 -3.93 13.47 3.04
CA GLY A 33 -3.06 14.43 2.37
C GLY A 33 -1.55 14.14 2.37
N VAL A 34 -1.12 12.89 2.21
CA VAL A 34 0.19 12.67 1.57
C VAL A 34 0.07 13.24 0.15
N GLY A 35 0.87 14.25 -0.16
CA GLY A 35 0.87 14.95 -1.45
C GLY A 35 0.89 13.97 -2.62
N PHE A 36 0.39 14.43 -3.77
CA PHE A 36 0.45 13.61 -4.98
C PHE A 36 1.90 13.23 -5.28
N PRO A 37 2.14 12.00 -5.76
CA PRO A 37 3.43 11.67 -6.32
C PRO A 37 3.77 12.70 -7.41
N ALA A 38 4.94 13.35 -7.34
CA ALA A 38 5.28 14.40 -8.30
C ALA A 38 5.27 13.89 -9.75
N GLU A 39 5.50 12.60 -9.94
CA GLU A 39 5.50 11.93 -11.24
C GLU A 39 4.16 11.92 -11.97
N ILE A 40 3.02 12.05 -11.27
CA ILE A 40 1.71 12.02 -11.96
C ILE A 40 1.29 13.38 -12.53
N GLU A 41 1.93 14.47 -12.10
CA GLU A 41 1.66 15.83 -12.58
C GLU A 41 2.78 16.38 -13.49
N ASN A 42 3.90 15.65 -13.63
CA ASN A 42 5.03 16.07 -14.45
C ASN A 42 4.98 15.45 -15.86
N PRO A 43 4.73 16.26 -16.93
CA PRO A 43 4.61 15.75 -18.29
C PRO A 43 5.92 15.16 -18.86
N GLU A 44 7.08 15.53 -18.30
CA GLU A 44 8.37 14.98 -18.73
C GLU A 44 8.58 13.55 -18.21
N ILE A 45 7.84 13.13 -17.18
CA ILE A 45 7.91 11.79 -16.61
C ILE A 45 6.90 10.89 -17.33
N THR A 46 7.36 10.23 -18.40
CA THR A 46 6.53 9.29 -19.18
C THR A 46 6.55 7.85 -18.64
N GLY A 47 7.36 7.57 -17.61
CA GLY A 47 7.32 6.33 -16.85
C GLY A 47 8.59 6.05 -16.05
N ILE A 48 8.44 5.21 -15.03
CA ILE A 48 9.49 4.87 -14.05
C ILE A 48 9.61 3.34 -14.02
N GLY A 49 10.82 2.79 -14.08
CA GLY A 49 11.06 1.34 -13.96
C GLY A 49 10.50 0.48 -15.10
N LYS A 50 10.21 1.07 -16.26
CA LYS A 50 9.76 0.33 -17.46
C LYS A 50 10.95 -0.34 -18.14
N GLU A 51 10.74 -1.53 -18.68
CA GLU A 51 11.68 -2.16 -19.61
C GLU A 51 11.79 -1.34 -20.92
N PRO A 52 12.94 -1.39 -21.62
CA PRO A 52 13.10 -0.77 -22.93
C PRO A 52 12.08 -1.27 -23.95
N HIS A 53 11.71 -0.41 -24.90
CA HIS A 53 10.80 -0.78 -25.98
C HIS A 53 11.38 -1.91 -26.85
N HIS A 54 10.57 -2.92 -27.13
CA HIS A 54 10.93 -4.04 -27.99
C HIS A 54 9.69 -4.59 -28.73
N ALA A 55 9.92 -5.40 -29.77
CA ALA A 55 8.84 -6.10 -30.48
C ALA A 55 8.12 -7.09 -29.54
N THR A 56 6.84 -7.42 -29.79
CA THR A 56 6.12 -8.37 -28.94
C THR A 56 6.78 -9.75 -28.95
N LEU A 57 7.13 -10.26 -27.76
CA LEU A 57 7.76 -11.57 -27.55
C LEU A 57 6.83 -12.47 -26.72
N MET A 58 6.89 -13.78 -26.96
CA MET A 58 6.23 -14.78 -26.12
C MET A 58 7.19 -15.96 -25.90
N PRO A 59 7.65 -16.22 -24.66
CA PRO A 59 8.44 -17.41 -24.37
C PRO A 59 7.56 -18.66 -24.43
N TYR A 60 8.14 -19.77 -24.87
CA TYR A 60 7.51 -21.09 -24.92
C TYR A 60 8.42 -22.10 -24.22
N ALA A 61 7.87 -23.12 -23.57
CA ALA A 61 8.69 -24.08 -22.81
C ALA A 61 9.50 -25.02 -23.70
N ASN A 62 9.08 -25.23 -24.96
CA ASN A 62 9.72 -26.13 -25.90
C ASN A 62 9.36 -25.80 -27.36
N LEU A 63 10.03 -26.47 -28.30
CA LEU A 63 9.83 -26.29 -29.74
C LEU A 63 8.39 -26.58 -30.19
N GLN A 64 7.72 -27.58 -29.60
CA GLN A 64 6.36 -27.96 -30.01
C GLN A 64 5.35 -26.84 -29.68
N GLU A 65 5.49 -26.20 -28.53
CA GLU A 65 4.70 -25.01 -28.19
C GLU A 65 5.01 -23.84 -29.13
N ALA A 66 6.29 -23.58 -29.42
CA ALA A 66 6.72 -22.51 -30.29
C ALA A 66 6.15 -22.65 -31.71
N LEU A 67 6.17 -23.87 -32.27
CA LEU A 67 5.62 -24.17 -33.60
C LEU A 67 4.09 -23.99 -33.67
N ARG A 68 3.37 -24.26 -32.58
CA ARG A 68 1.91 -24.00 -32.51
C ARG A 68 1.58 -22.51 -32.49
N ALA A 69 2.51 -21.68 -31.99
CA ALA A 69 2.38 -20.22 -31.90
C ALA A 69 1.12 -19.71 -31.16
N LYS A 70 0.55 -20.51 -30.26
CA LYS A 70 -0.62 -20.13 -29.44
C LYS A 70 -0.16 -19.45 -28.15
N ARG A 71 0.03 -18.13 -28.18
CA ARG A 71 0.63 -17.35 -27.08
C ARG A 71 0.04 -17.61 -25.70
N HIS A 72 -1.29 -17.54 -25.58
CA HIS A 72 -1.98 -17.75 -24.29
C HIS A 72 -2.00 -19.20 -23.80
N ALA A 73 -1.58 -20.15 -24.66
CA ALA A 73 -1.43 -21.56 -24.30
C ALA A 73 0.03 -21.94 -24.00
N SER A 74 0.96 -20.97 -24.03
CA SER A 74 2.33 -21.19 -23.60
C SER A 74 2.36 -21.59 -22.13
N SER A 75 3.20 -22.56 -21.78
CA SER A 75 3.43 -22.96 -20.40
C SER A 75 4.01 -21.83 -19.53
N PHE A 76 4.56 -20.77 -20.14
CA PHE A 76 5.05 -19.58 -19.45
C PHE A 76 4.05 -18.41 -19.46
N SER A 77 2.83 -18.63 -19.95
CA SER A 77 1.77 -17.62 -19.92
C SER A 77 0.86 -17.82 -18.71
N ARG A 78 0.54 -16.74 -18.01
CA ARG A 78 -0.49 -16.71 -16.96
C ARG A 78 -1.41 -15.52 -17.19
N SER A 79 -2.70 -15.80 -17.36
CA SER A 79 -3.72 -14.75 -17.40
C SER A 79 -3.99 -14.25 -15.97
N LEU A 80 -4.11 -12.93 -15.82
CA LEU A 80 -4.59 -12.28 -14.59
C LEU A 80 -6.01 -11.71 -14.78
N ASN A 81 -6.69 -12.06 -15.88
CA ASN A 81 -8.08 -11.69 -16.09
C ASN A 81 -8.97 -12.44 -15.09
N GLY A 82 -9.97 -11.74 -14.56
CA GLY A 82 -10.89 -12.28 -13.57
C GLY A 82 -11.54 -11.18 -12.75
N LEU A 83 -12.12 -11.55 -11.62
CA LEU A 83 -12.64 -10.60 -10.66
C LEU A 83 -11.50 -10.02 -9.84
N TRP A 84 -11.44 -8.69 -9.79
CA TRP A 84 -10.53 -7.93 -8.95
C TRP A 84 -11.33 -7.19 -7.89
N LYS A 85 -10.81 -7.16 -6.66
CA LYS A 85 -11.34 -6.28 -5.62
C LYS A 85 -11.10 -4.84 -6.04
N PHE A 86 -12.14 -4.03 -6.05
CA PHE A 86 -12.11 -2.66 -6.56
C PHE A 86 -12.83 -1.74 -5.60
N ASN A 87 -12.20 -0.62 -5.24
CA ASN A 87 -12.75 0.40 -4.36
C ASN A 87 -12.72 1.75 -5.07
N TRP A 88 -13.90 2.31 -5.36
CA TRP A 88 -14.01 3.62 -6.01
C TRP A 88 -14.12 4.73 -4.96
N VAL A 89 -13.47 5.85 -5.23
CA VAL A 89 -13.56 7.07 -4.44
C VAL A 89 -13.72 8.29 -5.35
N PRO A 90 -14.46 9.33 -4.95
CA PRO A 90 -14.73 10.49 -5.82
C PRO A 90 -13.51 11.37 -6.02
N THR A 91 -12.56 11.38 -5.08
CA THR A 91 -11.30 12.12 -5.17
C THR A 91 -10.13 11.28 -4.68
N PRO A 92 -8.91 11.44 -5.25
CA PRO A 92 -7.75 10.64 -4.87
C PRO A 92 -7.35 10.76 -3.39
N GLN A 93 -7.69 11.87 -2.73
CA GLN A 93 -7.38 12.11 -1.32
C GLN A 93 -8.12 11.15 -0.38
N LEU A 94 -9.23 10.56 -0.85
CA LEU A 94 -10.03 9.60 -0.10
C LEU A 94 -9.57 8.15 -0.28
N ARG A 95 -8.51 7.90 -1.07
CA ARG A 95 -7.98 6.54 -1.23
C ARG A 95 -7.42 6.02 0.10
N PRO A 96 -7.63 4.74 0.47
CA PRO A 96 -6.94 4.16 1.61
C PRO A 96 -5.42 4.14 1.32
N ILE A 97 -4.59 4.79 2.13
CA ILE A 97 -3.15 4.97 1.80
C ILE A 97 -2.41 3.64 1.75
N ASN A 98 -2.70 2.74 2.69
CA ASN A 98 -1.96 1.49 2.87
C ASN A 98 -2.55 0.33 2.07
N PHE A 99 -3.39 0.58 1.05
CA PHE A 99 -4.10 -0.46 0.28
C PHE A 99 -3.16 -1.43 -0.47
N TYR A 100 -1.91 -1.02 -0.70
CA TYR A 100 -0.88 -1.82 -1.35
C TYR A 100 -0.23 -2.85 -0.41
N ASN A 101 -0.43 -2.72 0.92
CA ASN A 101 0.12 -3.64 1.90
C ASN A 101 -0.58 -5.00 1.77
N PRO A 102 0.15 -6.13 1.64
CA PRO A 102 -0.45 -7.47 1.60
C PRO A 102 -1.37 -7.81 2.78
N GLU A 103 -1.14 -7.18 3.94
CA GLU A 103 -1.95 -7.38 5.16
C GLU A 103 -3.18 -6.46 5.23
N PHE A 104 -3.43 -5.63 4.22
CA PHE A 104 -4.59 -4.74 4.17
C PHE A 104 -5.87 -5.54 3.89
N ASP A 105 -6.90 -5.34 4.72
CA ASP A 105 -8.19 -6.01 4.54
C ASP A 105 -9.00 -5.39 3.38
N VAL A 106 -9.47 -6.26 2.47
CA VAL A 106 -10.24 -5.92 1.26
C VAL A 106 -11.61 -6.61 1.22
N SER A 107 -12.12 -7.01 2.40
CA SER A 107 -13.35 -7.80 2.54
C SER A 107 -14.67 -7.06 2.26
N SER A 108 -14.63 -5.73 2.06
CA SER A 108 -15.79 -4.88 1.74
C SER A 108 -16.65 -5.35 0.56
#